data_AF-A0A3Q0KCK6-F1
#
_entry.id   AF-A0A3Q0KCK6-F1
#
_cell.length_a   1.000
_cell.length_b   1.000
_cell.length_c   1.000
_cell.angle_alpha   90.00
_cell.angle_beta   90.00
_cell.angle_gamma   90.00
#
_symmetry.space_group_name_H-M   'P 1'
#
loop_
_entity.id
_entity.type
_entity.pdbx_description
1 polymer ?
#
loop_
_entity_poly.entity_id
_entity_poly.type
_entity_poly.pdbx_seq_one_letter_code
_entity_poly.pdbx_strand_id
1 'polypeptide(L)'
;MVQDVKILDAMANAVENAAIVLILFSKSYQDSKNTRDEAEYTRKLNKPAIFLRVESKFVPSGWLGFIMGESRYIDFSGKYPFEEKFEELCTTIVNVGNVLL
;
A
#
# COMPACT_ATOMS: atom_id res chain seq x y z
N MET A 1 -5.42 9.82 -22.88
CA MET A 1 -5.41 11.19 -22.33
C MET A 1 -6.59 11.46 -21.40
N VAL A 2 -7.84 11.55 -21.87
CA VAL A 2 -8.98 11.88 -20.98
C VAL A 2 -9.24 10.80 -19.91
N GLN A 3 -9.08 9.52 -20.25
CA GLN A 3 -9.29 8.43 -19.29
C GLN A 3 -8.20 8.40 -18.21
N ASP A 4 -6.94 8.64 -18.58
CA ASP A 4 -5.80 8.62 -17.64
C ASP A 4 -5.92 9.72 -16.60
N VAL A 5 -6.33 10.93 -17.00
CA VAL A 5 -6.57 12.04 -16.08
C VAL A 5 -7.66 11.70 -15.07
N LYS A 6 -8.77 11.10 -15.52
CA LYS A 6 -9.87 10.67 -14.63
C LYS A 6 -9.43 9.60 -13.63
N ILE A 7 -8.54 8.69 -14.03
CA ILE A 7 -8.01 7.66 -13.14
C ILE A 7 -7.11 8.30 -12.07
N LEU A 8 -6.21 9.20 -12.47
CA LEU A 8 -5.31 9.88 -11.53
C LEU A 8 -6.08 10.75 -10.52
N ASP A 9 -7.10 11.50 -10.98
CA ASP A 9 -7.94 12.31 -10.10
C ASP A 9 -8.72 11.43 -9.11
N ALA A 10 -9.25 10.29 -9.57
CA ALA A 10 -9.94 9.33 -8.71
C ALA A 10 -9.00 8.72 -7.66
N MET A 11 -7.77 8.36 -8.05
CA MET A 11 -6.75 7.82 -7.15
C MET A 11 -6.32 8.88 -6.13
N ALA A 12 -6.09 10.12 -6.56
CA ALA A 12 -5.74 11.22 -5.66
C ALA A 12 -6.85 11.45 -4.63
N ASN A 13 -8.10 11.56 -5.06
CA ASN A 13 -9.24 11.72 -4.17
C ASN A 13 -9.38 10.54 -3.18
N ALA A 14 -9.12 9.30 -3.62
CA ALA A 14 -9.14 8.14 -2.74
C ALA A 14 -8.07 8.24 -1.64
N VAL A 15 -6.84 8.64 -1.99
CA VAL A 15 -5.74 8.81 -1.03
C VAL A 15 -6.00 9.97 -0.07
N GLU A 16 -6.51 11.11 -0.55
CA GLU A 16 -6.82 12.29 0.27
C GLU A 16 -7.85 11.96 1.37
N ASN A 17 -8.89 11.20 1.02
CA ASN A 17 -9.98 10.86 1.93
C ASN A 17 -9.75 9.58 2.74
N ALA A 18 -8.68 8.82 2.45
CA ALA A 18 -8.34 7.63 3.21
C ALA A 18 -7.79 8.00 4.60
N ALA A 19 -8.21 7.26 5.62
CA ALA A 19 -7.56 7.28 6.94
C ALA A 19 -6.24 6.49 6.91
N ILE A 20 -6.25 5.34 6.22
CA ILE A 20 -5.12 4.42 6.05
C ILE A 20 -5.13 3.95 4.60
N VAL A 21 -3.95 3.86 3.97
CA VAL A 21 -3.79 3.31 2.63
C VAL A 21 -3.15 1.93 2.72
N LEU A 22 -3.81 0.92 2.14
CA LEU A 22 -3.24 -0.43 2.04
C LEU A 22 -2.50 -0.56 0.71
N ILE A 23 -1.18 -0.79 0.77
CA ILE A 23 -0.35 -0.95 -0.43
C ILE A 23 -0.09 -2.46 -0.64
N LEU A 24 -0.82 -3.03 -1.60
CA LEU A 24 -0.70 -4.44 -1.98
C LEU A 24 0.41 -4.58 -3.02
N PHE A 25 1.63 -4.83 -2.56
CA PHE A 25 2.80 -4.80 -3.42
C PHE A 25 3.15 -6.16 -4.03
N SER A 26 3.53 -6.09 -5.30
CA SER A 26 3.94 -7.17 -6.20
C SER A 26 4.89 -6.60 -7.24
N LYS A 27 5.42 -7.44 -8.13
CA LYS A 27 6.18 -6.99 -9.30
C LYS A 27 5.33 -6.12 -10.22
N SER A 28 4.08 -6.53 -10.49
CA SER A 28 3.15 -5.75 -11.31
C SER A 28 2.80 -4.39 -10.69
N TYR A 29 2.69 -4.33 -9.36
CA TYR A 29 2.54 -3.06 -8.63
C TYR A 29 3.78 -2.17 -8.82
N GLN A 30 4.98 -2.74 -8.75
CA GLN A 30 6.23 -1.97 -8.92
C GLN A 30 6.40 -1.44 -10.36
N ASP A 31 5.87 -2.16 -11.35
CA ASP A 31 6.04 -1.84 -12.78
C ASP A 31 4.97 -0.88 -13.33
N SER A 32 3.87 -0.64 -12.59
CA SER A 32 2.81 0.27 -13.01
C SER A 32 3.10 1.72 -12.62
N LYS A 33 2.91 2.65 -13.57
CA LYS A 33 3.05 4.08 -13.30
C LYS A 33 1.98 4.58 -12.33
N ASN A 34 0.74 4.12 -12.50
CA ASN A 34 -0.39 4.58 -11.67
C ASN A 34 -0.18 4.19 -10.21
N THR A 35 0.28 2.96 -9.95
CA THR A 35 0.57 2.47 -8.59
C THR A 35 1.76 3.19 -7.96
N ARG A 36 2.73 3.62 -8.77
CA ARG A 36 3.79 4.51 -8.30
C ARG A 36 3.23 5.88 -7.88
N ASP A 37 2.37 6.47 -8.70
CA ASP A 37 1.79 7.79 -8.43
C ASP A 37 0.94 7.78 -7.14
N GLU A 38 0.12 6.76 -6.89
CA GLU A 38 -0.63 6.64 -5.61
C GLU A 38 0.29 6.46 -4.40
N ALA A 39 1.38 5.69 -4.50
CA ALA A 39 2.29 5.45 -3.39
C ALA A 39 3.10 6.70 -3.06
N GLU A 40 3.59 7.39 -4.09
CA GLU A 40 4.28 8.67 -3.92
C GLU A 40 3.35 9.74 -3.34
N TYR A 41 2.08 9.76 -3.75
CA TYR A 41 1.10 10.71 -3.25
C TYR A 41 0.67 10.41 -1.81
N THR A 42 0.47 9.13 -1.47
CA THR A 42 0.26 8.65 -0.09
C THR A 42 1.39 9.12 0.83
N ARG A 43 2.64 8.93 0.40
CA ARG A 43 3.83 9.39 1.12
C ARG A 43 3.87 10.92 1.21
N LYS A 44 3.57 11.65 0.13
CA LYS A 44 3.55 13.11 0.10
C LYS A 44 2.57 13.71 1.12
N LEU A 45 1.39 13.09 1.27
CA LEU A 45 0.37 13.51 2.23
C LEU A 45 0.62 12.99 3.66
N ASN A 46 1.73 12.27 3.89
CA ASN A 46 2.02 11.58 5.17
C ASN A 46 0.86 10.70 5.65
N LYS A 47 0.12 10.09 4.72
CA LYS A 47 -0.96 9.17 5.05
C LYS A 47 -0.35 7.86 5.59
N PRO A 48 -0.90 7.31 6.69
CA PRO A 48 -0.47 6.00 7.17
C PRO A 48 -0.64 4.95 6.08
N ALA A 49 0.43 4.20 5.82
CA ALA A 49 0.43 3.13 4.85
C ALA A 49 0.71 1.79 5.54
N ILE A 50 -0.06 0.76 5.19
CA ILE A 50 0.22 -0.63 5.59
C ILE A 50 0.59 -1.40 4.32
N PHE A 51 1.80 -1.95 4.31
CA PHE A 51 2.31 -2.71 3.17
C PHE A 51 1.94 -4.18 3.28
N LEU A 52 1.37 -4.74 2.21
CA LEU A 52 0.94 -6.13 2.11
C LEU A 52 1.67 -6.80 0.94
N ARG A 53 2.51 -7.81 1.23
CA ARG A 53 3.14 -8.59 0.16
C ARG A 53 2.11 -9.53 -0.42
N VAL A 54 1.73 -9.37 -1.69
CA VAL A 54 0.76 -10.26 -2.34
C VAL A 54 1.40 -11.21 -3.36
N GLU A 55 2.68 -11.01 -3.69
CA GLU A 55 3.44 -11.90 -4.56
C GLU A 55 4.55 -12.63 -3.78
N SER A 56 4.59 -13.96 -3.93
CA SER A 56 5.49 -14.80 -3.14
C SER A 56 6.96 -14.50 -3.46
N LYS A 57 7.77 -14.34 -2.42
CA LYS A 57 9.22 -14.04 -2.49
C LYS A 57 9.58 -12.75 -3.22
N PHE A 58 8.61 -11.93 -3.62
CA PHE A 58 8.89 -10.63 -4.20
C PHE A 58 9.54 -9.72 -3.15
N VAL A 59 10.65 -9.09 -3.55
CA VAL A 59 11.39 -8.12 -2.73
C VAL A 59 11.36 -6.78 -3.49
N PRO A 60 10.74 -5.75 -2.91
CA PRO A 60 10.66 -4.44 -3.54
C PRO A 60 12.06 -3.83 -3.67
N SER A 61 12.28 -3.09 -4.74
CA SER A 61 13.55 -2.42 -5.04
C SER A 61 13.29 -1.03 -5.65
N GLY A 62 14.35 -0.28 -5.93
CA GLY A 62 14.24 1.05 -6.56
C GLY A 62 13.28 1.97 -5.81
N TRP A 63 12.33 2.56 -6.54
CA TRP A 63 11.36 3.52 -5.98
C TRP A 63 10.49 2.91 -4.87
N LEU A 64 10.03 1.66 -5.03
CA LEU A 64 9.16 1.02 -4.06
C LEU A 64 9.93 0.63 -2.80
N GLY A 65 11.16 0.13 -2.96
CA GLY A 65 12.06 -0.12 -1.84
C GLY A 65 12.39 1.16 -1.06
N PHE A 66 12.57 2.28 -1.75
CA PHE A 66 12.81 3.58 -1.13
C PHE A 66 11.59 4.09 -0.34
N ILE A 67 10.37 3.96 -0.89
CA ILE A 67 9.13 4.35 -0.19
C ILE A 67 8.90 3.45 1.04
N MET A 68 9.14 2.15 0.92
CA MET A 68 8.96 1.22 2.04
C MET A 68 10.01 1.43 3.13
N GLY A 69 11.27 1.68 2.78
CA GLY A 69 12.35 1.86 3.74
C GLY A 69 12.45 0.68 4.69
N GLU A 70 12.42 0.96 6.00
CA GLU A 70 12.44 -0.04 7.08
C GLU A 70 11.02 -0.46 7.53
N SER A 71 9.98 -0.07 6.79
CA SER A 71 8.59 -0.38 7.14
C SER A 71 8.35 -1.89 7.15
N ARG A 72 7.63 -2.35 8.18
CA ARG A 72 7.14 -3.73 8.24
C ARG A 72 6.05 -3.96 7.20
N TYR A 73 5.88 -5.21 6.79
CA TYR A 73 4.80 -5.64 5.91
C TYR A 73 4.17 -6.94 6.41
N ILE A 74 2.92 -7.18 6.02
CA ILE A 74 2.19 -8.42 6.27
C ILE A 74 2.23 -9.28 4.99
N ASP A 75 2.49 -10.57 5.13
CA ASP A 75 2.69 -11.47 3.99
C ASP A 75 1.40 -12.20 3.58
N PHE A 76 0.71 -11.64 2.59
CA PHE A 76 -0.49 -12.19 1.94
C PHE A 76 -0.17 -13.02 0.68
N SER A 77 1.07 -13.42 0.46
CA SER A 77 1.49 -14.13 -0.76
C SER A 77 1.07 -15.61 -0.85
N GLY A 78 0.22 -16.07 0.06
CA GLY A 78 -0.16 -17.49 0.21
C GLY A 78 0.87 -18.34 0.97
N LYS A 79 1.91 -17.73 1.55
CA LYS A 79 2.88 -18.43 2.41
C LYS A 79 2.28 -18.92 3.73
N TYR A 80 1.29 -18.18 4.25
CA TYR A 80 0.61 -18.45 5.51
C TYR A 80 -0.91 -18.56 5.26
N PRO A 81 -1.68 -19.19 6.17
CA PRO A 81 -3.14 -19.20 6.09
C PRO A 81 -3.69 -17.77 5.99
N PHE A 82 -4.68 -17.57 5.13
CA PHE A 82 -5.24 -16.25 4.86
C PHE A 82 -5.85 -15.64 6.14
N GLU A 83 -6.58 -16.46 6.91
CA GLU A 83 -7.30 -16.05 8.10
C GLU A 83 -6.35 -15.50 9.18
N GLU A 84 -5.20 -16.13 9.37
CA GLU A 84 -4.16 -15.68 10.32
C GLU A 84 -3.63 -14.29 9.93
N LYS A 85 -3.28 -14.11 8.65
CA LYS A 85 -2.74 -12.82 8.17
C LYS A 85 -3.80 -11.74 8.09
N PHE A 86 -5.06 -12.12 7.89
CA PHE A 86 -6.20 -11.21 7.98
C PHE A 86 -6.42 -10.68 9.40
N GLU A 87 -6.29 -11.53 10.42
CA GLU A 87 -6.34 -11.10 11.81
C GLU A 87 -5.18 -10.16 12.18
N GLU A 88 -3.97 -10.44 11.69
CA GLU A 88 -2.79 -9.57 11.82
C GLU A 88 -3.03 -8.20 11.17
N LEU A 89 -3.68 -8.16 9.99
CA LEU A 89 -4.06 -6.93 9.29
C LEU A 89 -5.08 -6.13 10.11
N CYS A 90 -6.15 -6.76 10.60
CA CYS A 90 -7.16 -6.10 11.42
C CYS A 90 -6.54 -5.46 12.68
N THR A 91 -5.67 -6.19 13.37
CA THR A 91 -4.93 -5.69 14.53
C THR A 91 -4.06 -4.49 14.17
N THR A 92 -3.36 -4.56 13.03
CA THR A 92 -2.52 -3.46 12.54
C THR A 92 -3.35 -2.23 12.20
N ILE A 93 -4.50 -2.39 11.55
CA ILE A 93 -5.43 -1.28 11.22
C ILE A 93 -5.92 -0.59 12.50
N VAL A 94 -6.33 -1.35 13.52
CA VAL A 94 -6.76 -0.78 14.80
C VAL A 94 -5.62 0.00 15.47
N ASN A 95 -4.42 -0.58 15.51
CA ASN A 95 -3.26 0.08 16.12
C ASN A 95 -2.89 1.38 15.41
N VAL A 96 -2.89 1.39 14.07
CA VAL A 96 -2.63 2.62 13.29
C VAL A 96 -3.75 3.63 13.49
N GLY A 97 -5.02 3.18 13.46
CA GLY A 97 -6.18 4.04 13.67
C GLY A 97 -6.21 4.71 15.03
N ASN A 98 -5.82 4.00 16.09
CA ASN A 98 -5.73 4.53 17.45
C ASN A 98 -4.63 5.59 17.62
N VAL A 99 -3.64 5.66 16.72
CA VAL A 99 -2.61 6.70 16.72
C VAL A 99 -3.10 7.98 16.01
N LEU A 100 -4.18 7.89 15.24
CA LEU A 100 -4.76 9.02 14.49
C LEU A 100 -5.82 9.81 15.26
N LEU A 101 -6.34 9.26 16.37
CA LEU A 101 -7.33 9.87 17.26
C LEU A 101 -6.67 10.39 18.55
#